data_AF-A0A967SDS5-F1
#
_entry.id   AF-A0A967SDS5-F1
#
_cell.length_a   1.000
_cell.length_b   1.000
_cell.length_c   1.000
_cell.angle_alpha   90.00
_cell.angle_beta   90.00
_cell.angle_gamma   90.00
#
_symmetry.space_group_name_H-M   'P 1'
#
loop_
_entity.id
_entity.type
_entity.pdbx_description
1 polymer ?
#
loop_
_entity_poly.entity_id
_entity_poly.type
_entity_poly.pdbx_seq_one_letter_code
_entity_poly.pdbx_strand_id
1 'polypeptide(L)' 'MGEENLIELEPATVAEDFSFFANEVPGFYYRLGTQKPGTQSGNHHTPNFMADDSAIPVGIRAMSYLVVDYLRGDRR' A
#
# COMPACT_ATOMS: atom_id res chain seq x y z
N MET A 1 8.79 9.01 -6.49
CA MET A 1 8.85 7.92 -7.48
C MET A 1 8.46 8.52 -8.81
N GLY A 2 9.25 8.33 -9.86
CA GLY A 2 8.86 8.73 -11.21
C GLY A 2 8.07 7.63 -11.93
N GLU A 3 7.61 7.94 -13.14
CA GLU A 3 6.85 7.03 -14.01
C GLU A 3 7.59 5.71 -14.27
N GLU A 4 8.92 5.72 -14.23
CA GLU A 4 9.77 4.55 -14.41
C GLU A 4 9.58 3.45 -13.35
N ASN A 5 8.92 3.76 -12.23
CA ASN A 5 8.66 2.83 -11.14
C ASN A 5 7.18 2.38 -11.07
N LEU A 6 6.35 2.77 -12.03
CA LEU A 6 4.96 2.32 -12.11
C LEU A 6 4.91 0.93 -12.75
N ILE A 7 4.20 0.03 -12.08
CA ILE A 7 3.88 -1.30 -12.58
C ILE A 7 2.36 -1.43 -12.51
N GLU A 8 1.75 -1.80 -13.63
CA GLU A 8 0.32 -2.07 -13.68
C GLU A 8 0.02 -3.37 -12.92
N LEU A 9 -0.92 -3.31 -11.98
CA LEU A 9 -1.33 -4.44 -11.18
C LEU A 9 -2.71 -4.91 -11.64
N GLU A 10 -2.84 -6.20 -11.87
CA GLU A 10 -4.15 -6.82 -12.10
C GLU A 10 -5.07 -6.62 -10.89
N PRO A 11 -6.38 -6.38 -11.12
CA PRO A 11 -7.38 -6.37 -10.06
C PRO A 11 -7.32 -7.67 -9.27
N ALA A 12 -7.37 -7.57 -7.94
CA ALA A 12 -7.44 -8.76 -7.09
C ALA A 12 -8.88 -9.06 -6.69
N THR A 13 -9.16 -10.35 -6.49
CA THR A 13 -10.45 -10.86 -5.98
C THR A 13 -10.50 -10.90 -4.44
N VAL A 14 -9.61 -10.17 -3.76
CA VAL A 14 -9.57 -10.07 -2.30
C VAL A 14 -10.78 -9.27 -1.82
N ALA A 15 -11.45 -9.78 -0.79
CA ALA A 15 -12.49 -9.03 -0.09
C ALA A 15 -11.83 -8.08 0.92
N GLU A 16 -12.17 -6.79 0.84
CA GLU A 16 -11.66 -5.73 1.70
C GLU A 16 -12.81 -4.77 2.03
N ASP A 17 -13.03 -4.53 3.33
CA ASP A 17 -14.17 -3.72 3.80
C ASP A 17 -13.92 -2.21 3.64
N PHE A 18 -12.68 -1.81 3.32
CA PHE A 18 -12.36 -0.43 2.93
C PHE A 18 -13.27 0.09 1.80
N SER A 19 -13.75 -0.81 0.93
CA SER A 19 -14.70 -0.51 -0.14
C SER A 19 -15.98 0.18 0.34
N PHE A 20 -16.45 -0.11 1.57
CA PHE A 20 -17.60 0.59 2.15
C PHE A 20 -17.31 2.08 2.36
N PHE A 21 -16.10 2.47 2.78
CA PHE A 21 -15.73 3.88 2.88
C PHE A 21 -15.55 4.54 1.50
N ALA A 22 -14.90 3.83 0.58
CA ALA A 22 -14.62 4.34 -0.77
C ALA A 22 -15.89 4.51 -1.63
N ASN A 23 -17.00 3.86 -1.27
CA ASN A 23 -18.31 4.07 -1.89
C ASN A 23 -19.00 5.36 -1.43
N GLU A 24 -18.66 5.87 -0.25
CA GLU A 24 -19.31 7.06 0.33
C GLU A 24 -18.52 8.35 0.07
N VAL A 25 -17.20 8.28 0.03
CA VAL A 25 -16.31 9.43 -0.22
C VAL A 25 -15.14 9.00 -1.12
N PRO A 26 -14.49 9.92 -1.85
CA PRO A 26 -13.28 9.60 -2.61
C PRO A 26 -12.22 8.93 -1.72
N GLY A 27 -11.97 7.65 -1.99
CA GLY A 27 -11.01 6.83 -1.26
C GLY A 27 -9.80 6.48 -2.11
N PHE A 28 -8.66 6.29 -1.46
CA PHE A 28 -7.44 5.79 -2.08
C PHE A 28 -6.88 4.63 -1.26
N TYR A 29 -6.77 3.46 -1.89
CA TYR A 29 -6.23 2.24 -1.28
C TYR A 29 -5.00 1.82 -2.07
N TYR A 30 -3.92 1.45 -1.38
CA TYR A 30 -2.67 1.03 -1.99
C TYR A 30 -2.03 -0.11 -1.20
N ARG A 31 -1.17 -0.88 -1.87
CA ARG A 31 -0.42 -1.98 -1.25
C ARG A 31 0.97 -1.51 -0.85
N LEU A 32 1.40 -1.85 0.37
CA LEU A 32 2.77 -1.70 0.82
C LEU A 32 3.52 -3.02 0.62
N GLY A 33 4.64 -3.00 -0.09
CA GLY A 33 5.52 -4.15 -0.21
C GLY A 33 6.17 -4.48 1.14
N THR A 34 5.98 -5.69 1.64
CA THR A 34 6.49 -6.16 2.94
C THR A 34 7.42 -7.36 2.82
N GLN A 35 7.71 -7.84 1.61
CA GLN A 35 8.64 -8.95 1.43
C GLN A 35 10.09 -8.47 1.52
N LYS A 36 10.88 -9.10 2.38
CA LYS A 36 12.31 -8.80 2.51
C LYS A 36 13.03 -9.11 1.19
N PRO A 37 13.91 -8.22 0.69
CA PRO A 37 14.69 -8.50 -0.51
C PRO A 37 15.50 -9.79 -0.39
N GLY A 38 15.45 -10.61 -1.44
CA GLY A 38 16.16 -11.90 -1.49
C GLY A 38 15.52 -13.04 -0.68
N THR A 39 14.34 -12.84 -0.08
CA THR A 39 13.59 -13.91 0.60
C THR A 39 12.31 -14.25 -0.16
N GLN A 40 11.57 -15.24 0.32
CA GLN A 40 10.20 -15.55 -0.10
C GLN A 40 9.29 -15.53 1.12
N SER A 41 8.05 -15.11 0.92
CA SER A 41 6.98 -15.15 1.93
C SER A 41 5.82 -15.99 1.38
N GLY A 42 5.04 -16.59 2.28
CA GLY A 42 3.73 -17.11 1.94
C GLY A 42 2.75 -16.00 1.55
N ASN A 43 1.60 -16.38 0.98
CA ASN A 43 0.50 -15.45 0.77
C ASN A 43 -0.15 -15.05 2.09
N HIS A 44 -0.97 -13.99 2.09
CA HIS A 44 -1.84 -13.70 3.23
C HIS A 44 -2.68 -14.95 3.60
N HIS A 45 -2.88 -15.18 4.90
CA HIS A 45 -3.58 -16.34 5.47
C HIS A 45 -2.89 -17.71 5.37
N THR A 46 -1.63 -17.79 4.97
CA THR A 46 -0.86 -19.04 5.03
C THR A 46 0.01 -19.10 6.31
N PRO A 47 0.32 -20.30 6.86
CA PRO A 47 1.12 -20.43 8.09
C PRO A 47 2.58 -20.00 7.92
N ASN A 48 3.04 -19.83 6.68
CA ASN A 48 4.39 -19.41 6.32
C ASN A 48 4.46 -17.96 5.82
N PHE A 49 3.39 -17.17 6.01
CA PHE A 49 3.43 -15.73 5.78
C PHE A 49 4.46 -15.07 6.71
N MET A 50 5.32 -14.23 6.13
CA MET A 50 6.32 -13.45 6.85
C MET A 50 6.45 -12.05 6.24
N ALA A 51 6.23 -11.03 7.06
CA ALA A 51 6.49 -9.63 6.69
C ALA A 51 7.88 -9.19 7.16
N ASP A 52 8.48 -8.25 6.46
CA ASP A 52 9.71 -7.57 6.84
C ASP A 52 9.39 -6.33 7.68
N ASP A 53 9.78 -6.36 8.96
CA ASP A 53 9.62 -5.22 9.87
C ASP A 53 10.33 -3.95 9.36
N SER A 54 11.32 -4.09 8.48
CA SER A 54 11.96 -2.95 7.81
C SER A 54 10.99 -2.12 6.96
N ALA A 55 9.84 -2.70 6.55
CA ALA A 55 8.78 -2.02 5.81
C ALA A 55 7.92 -1.09 6.68
N ILE A 56 7.87 -1.29 8.01
CA ILE A 56 7.08 -0.45 8.94
C ILE A 56 7.46 1.04 8.81
N PRO A 57 8.74 1.44 8.93
CA PRO A 57 9.11 2.84 8.78
C PRO A 57 8.87 3.37 7.35
N VAL A 58 8.87 2.51 6.32
CA VAL A 58 8.48 2.90 4.96
C VAL A 58 6.99 3.24 4.88
N GLY A 59 6.13 2.39 5.44
CA GLY A 59 4.69 2.61 5.52
C GLY A 59 4.32 3.88 6.28
N ILE A 60 4.94 4.12 7.44
CA ILE A 60 4.74 5.35 8.23
C ILE A 60 5.09 6.58 7.38
N ARG A 61 6.25 6.57 6.71
CA ARG A 61 6.65 7.69 5.86
C ARG A 61 5.68 7.88 4.70
N ALA A 62 5.35 6.82 3.96
CA ALA A 62 4.45 6.90 2.81
C ALA A 62 3.10 7.50 3.19
N MET A 63 2.45 6.98 4.24
CA MET A 63 1.18 7.49 4.73
C MET A 63 1.28 8.94 5.21
N SER A 64 2.34 9.27 5.96
CA SER A 64 2.55 10.63 6.48
C SER A 64 2.77 11.64 5.35
N TYR A 65 3.57 11.28 4.34
CA TYR A 65 3.78 12.12 3.16
C TYR A 65 2.47 12.33 2.40
N LEU A 66 1.69 11.27 2.13
CA LEU A 66 0.40 11.38 1.45
C LEU A 66 -0.56 12.31 2.19
N VAL A 67 -0.70 12.16 3.52
CA VAL A 67 -1.61 13.00 4.32
C VAL A 67 -1.14 14.45 4.36
N VAL A 68 0.14 14.70 4.58
CA VAL A 68 0.68 16.07 4.63
C VAL A 68 0.58 16.76 3.28
N ASP A 69 0.90 16.07 2.19
CA ASP A 69 0.79 16.57 0.82
C ASP A 69 -0.66 16.93 0.48
N TYR A 70 -1.60 16.01 0.74
CA TYR A 70 -3.03 16.23 0.54
C TYR A 70 -3.56 17.44 1.32
N LEU A 71 -3.19 17.56 2.60
CA LEU A 71 -3.64 18.66 3.47
C LEU A 71 -3.01 20.01 3.13
N ARG A 72 -1.80 20.02 2.56
CA ARG A 72 -1.16 21.26 2.08
C ARG A 72 -1.88 21.82 0.86
N GLY A 73 -2.61 21.00 0.11
CA GLY A 73 -3.41 21.45 -1.01
C GLY A 73 -2.58 21.99 -2.17
N ASP A 74 -1.29 21.63 -2.24
CA ASP A 74 -0.42 21.95 -3.37
C ASP A 74 -0.89 21.16 -4.59
N ARG A 75 -1.94 21.67 -5.22
CA ARG A 75 -2.33 21.31 -6.59
C ARG A 75 -1.14 21.66 -7.48
N ARG A 76 -0.35 20.65 -7.85
CA ARG A 76 0.37 20.69 -9.11
C ARG A 76 -0.63 20.62 -10.27
#